data_AF-A0A7G2IY92-F1
#
_entry.id   AF-A0A7G2IY92-F1
#
_cell.length_a   1.000
_cell.length_b   1.000
_cell.length_c   1.000
_cell.angle_alpha   90.00
_cell.angle_beta   90.00
_cell.angle_gamma   90.00
#
_symmetry.space_group_name_H-M   'P 1'
#
loop_
_entity.id
_entity.type
_entity.pdbx_description
1 polymer ?
#
loop_
_entity_poly.entity_id
_entity_poly.type
_entity_poly.pdbx_seq_one_letter_code
_entity_poly.pdbx_strand_id
1 'polypeptide(L)'
;MELIAQPGAPIIMAGAGVRASNLSLFLDAGVQEVHSSAGVWLASPMRYRNSGLSMSSDAQADEYSRYAVDGAAVAEMKAIIAHHQAN
;
A
#
# COMPACT_ATOMS: atom_id res chain seq x y z
N MET A 1 -19.28 0.43 10.08
CA MET A 1 -18.92 1.77 10.61
C MET A 1 -18.87 1.77 12.14
N GLU A 2 -18.41 0.70 12.80
CA GLU A 2 -18.54 0.60 14.28
C GLU A 2 -17.54 1.49 15.02
N LEU A 3 -16.27 1.52 14.58
CA LEU A 3 -15.24 2.32 15.23
C LEU A 3 -15.35 3.83 14.93
N ILE A 4 -15.68 4.19 13.68
CA ILE A 4 -15.79 5.59 13.24
C ILE A 4 -17.02 6.28 13.85
N ALA A 5 -18.11 5.53 14.06
CA ALA A 5 -19.33 6.08 14.64
C ALA A 5 -19.26 6.26 16.16
N GLN A 6 -18.22 5.75 16.83
CA GLN A 6 -18.11 5.79 18.28
C GLN A 6 -17.81 7.23 18.76
N PRO A 7 -18.68 7.84 19.59
CA PRO A 7 -18.45 9.19 20.11
C PRO A 7 -17.16 9.27 20.92
N GLY A 8 -16.33 10.28 20.65
CA GLY A 8 -15.06 10.51 21.35
C GLY A 8 -13.93 9.57 20.94
N ALA A 9 -14.11 8.70 19.94
CA ALA A 9 -13.03 7.90 19.38
C ALA A 9 -12.00 8.79 18.64
N PRO A 10 -10.72 8.39 18.60
CA PRO A 10 -9.73 9.04 17.77
C PRO A 10 -10.02 8.83 16.28
N ILE A 11 -9.29 9.53 15.41
CA ILE A 11 -9.34 9.29 13.97
C ILE A 11 -8.99 7.84 13.68
N ILE A 12 -9.85 7.17 12.92
CA ILE A 12 -9.65 5.78 12.49
C ILE A 12 -9.10 5.80 11.07
N MET A 13 -7.89 5.30 10.90
CA MET A 13 -7.21 5.20 9.62
C MET A 13 -7.30 3.77 9.07
N ALA A 14 -7.97 3.57 7.94
CA ALA A 14 -8.04 2.25 7.32
C ALA A 14 -6.66 1.86 6.75
N GLY A 15 -6.22 0.63 7.00
CA GLY A 15 -4.91 0.13 6.57
C GLY A 15 -4.96 -1.34 6.17
N ALA A 16 -3.78 -1.94 5.94
CA ALA A 16 -3.60 -3.34 5.56
C ALA A 16 -4.29 -3.73 4.23
N GLY A 17 -3.67 -3.37 3.10
CA GLY A 17 -4.13 -3.75 1.76
C GLY A 17 -4.95 -2.68 1.03
N VAL A 18 -5.01 -1.46 1.56
CA VAL A 18 -5.59 -0.31 0.84
C VAL A 18 -4.76 -0.03 -0.42
N ARG A 19 -5.44 0.05 -1.57
CA ARG A 19 -4.90 0.25 -2.92
C ARG A 19 -5.88 1.11 -3.72
N ALA A 20 -5.45 1.65 -4.87
CA ALA A 20 -6.34 2.42 -5.75
C ALA A 20 -7.63 1.68 -6.11
N SER A 21 -7.54 0.36 -6.36
CA SER A 21 -8.67 -0.48 -6.75
C SER A 21 -9.77 -0.66 -5.69
N ASN A 22 -9.48 -0.41 -4.41
CA ASN A 22 -10.46 -0.55 -3.32
C ASN A 22 -10.61 0.74 -2.49
N LEU A 23 -9.93 1.82 -2.87
CA LEU A 23 -9.86 3.05 -2.10
C LEU A 23 -11.22 3.72 -1.92
N SER A 24 -12.02 3.78 -2.99
CA SER A 24 -13.35 4.40 -2.95
C SER A 24 -14.25 3.79 -1.88
N LEU A 25 -14.17 2.47 -1.67
CA LEU A 25 -14.97 1.78 -0.65
C LEU A 25 -14.73 2.32 0.77
N PHE A 26 -13.50 2.72 1.08
CA PHE A 26 -13.16 3.30 2.38
C PHE A 26 -13.63 4.76 2.48
N LEU A 27 -13.46 5.53 1.40
CA LEU A 27 -13.89 6.93 1.34
C LEU A 27 -15.42 7.04 1.47
N ASP A 28 -16.15 6.22 0.73
CA ASP A 28 -17.62 6.11 0.79
C ASP A 28 -18.09 5.66 2.19
N ALA A 29 -17.29 4.85 2.86
CA ALA A 29 -17.50 4.43 4.25
C ALA A 29 -17.11 5.50 5.28
N GLY A 30 -16.84 6.75 4.88
CA GLY A 30 -16.55 7.86 5.78
C GLY A 30 -15.17 7.81 6.45
N VAL A 31 -14.25 6.97 5.94
CA VAL A 31 -12.86 6.96 6.41
C VAL A 31 -12.17 8.25 5.99
N GLN A 32 -11.61 8.98 6.96
CA GLN A 32 -10.97 10.27 6.71
C GLN A 32 -9.48 10.15 6.35
N GLU A 33 -8.82 9.08 6.82
CA GLU A 33 -7.40 8.83 6.58
C GLU A 33 -7.17 7.38 6.15
N VAL A 34 -6.23 7.16 5.22
CA VAL A 34 -5.89 5.81 4.75
C VAL A 34 -4.38 5.56 4.82
N HIS A 35 -4.00 4.34 5.16
CA HIS A 35 -2.63 3.85 5.17
C HIS A 35 -2.43 2.80 4.07
N SER A 36 -1.57 3.12 3.09
CA SER A 36 -1.17 2.20 2.02
C SER A 36 0.35 2.13 1.93
N SER A 37 0.89 0.94 1.68
CA SER A 37 2.29 0.80 1.35
C SER A 37 2.61 1.28 -0.07
N ALA A 38 1.60 1.32 -0.96
CA ALA A 38 1.74 1.58 -2.39
C ALA A 38 2.92 0.80 -3.04
N GLY A 39 3.21 -0.38 -2.50
CA GLY A 39 4.49 -1.01 -2.79
C GLY A 39 4.48 -1.89 -4.04
N VAL A 40 5.66 -1.95 -4.65
CA VAL A 40 5.99 -2.70 -5.86
C VAL A 40 7.31 -3.46 -5.66
N TRP A 41 7.44 -4.62 -6.30
CA TRP A 41 8.70 -5.35 -6.38
C TRP A 41 9.47 -4.93 -7.62
N LEU A 42 10.70 -4.48 -7.43
CA LEU A 42 11.61 -4.07 -8.50
C LEU A 42 12.76 -5.05 -8.62
N ALA A 43 13.01 -5.52 -9.85
CA ALA A 43 14.17 -6.36 -10.11
C ALA A 43 15.49 -5.64 -9.77
N SER A 44 16.45 -6.40 -9.26
CA SER A 44 17.81 -5.93 -9.00
C SER A 44 18.53 -5.63 -10.32
N PRO A 45 19.31 -4.54 -10.39
CA PRO A 45 20.14 -4.23 -11.55
C PRO A 45 21.38 -5.14 -11.67
N MET A 46 21.58 -6.09 -10.74
CA MET A 46 22.72 -7.02 -10.76
C MET A 46 22.71 -7.87 -12.04
N ARG A 47 23.82 -7.82 -12.78
CA ARG A 47 24.03 -8.57 -14.03
C ARG A 47 24.54 -9.99 -13.80
N TYR A 48 25.29 -10.21 -12.72
CA TYR A 48 25.76 -11.51 -12.29
C TYR A 48 25.00 -11.92 -11.04
N ARG A 49 24.62 -13.20 -10.95
CA ARG A 49 23.85 -13.77 -9.84
C ARG A 49 24.51 -15.05 -9.35
N ASN A 50 24.68 -15.17 -8.04
CA ASN A 50 25.04 -16.42 -7.39
C ASN A 50 23.76 -17.05 -6.84
N SER A 51 23.23 -18.06 -7.52
CA SER A 51 21.96 -18.71 -7.16
C SER A 51 22.08 -19.79 -6.07
N GLY A 52 23.30 -20.11 -5.63
CA GLY A 52 23.55 -21.13 -4.61
C GLY A 52 23.55 -20.61 -3.16
N LEU A 53 23.20 -19.34 -2.95
CA LEU A 53 23.30 -18.68 -1.65
C LEU A 53 21.99 -17.95 -1.33
N SER A 54 21.48 -18.19 -0.13
CA SER A 54 20.34 -17.51 0.47
C SER A 54 20.80 -16.81 1.74
N MET A 55 20.46 -15.54 1.88
CA MET A 55 20.63 -14.75 3.11
C MET A 55 19.35 -14.73 3.95
N SER A 56 18.21 -15.02 3.32
CA SER A 56 16.92 -15.19 3.98
C SER A 56 16.85 -16.48 4.80
N SER A 57 16.06 -16.44 5.88
CA SER A 57 15.64 -17.64 6.62
C SER A 57 14.70 -18.53 5.78
N ASP A 58 14.00 -17.94 4.82
CA ASP A 58 13.28 -18.66 3.77
C ASP A 58 14.22 -18.86 2.57
N ALA A 59 14.69 -20.10 2.37
CA ALA A 59 15.61 -20.46 1.30
C ALA A 59 15.01 -20.34 -0.12
N GLN A 60 13.69 -20.14 -0.25
CA GLN A 60 13.03 -19.91 -1.53
C GLN A 60 12.71 -18.42 -1.78
N ALA A 61 13.09 -17.54 -0.86
CA ALA A 61 12.86 -16.11 -1.03
C ALA A 61 13.66 -15.55 -2.22
N ASP A 62 13.05 -14.62 -2.97
CA ASP A 62 13.74 -13.92 -4.04
C ASP A 62 14.73 -12.89 -3.47
N GLU A 63 16.02 -13.21 -3.56
CA GLU A 63 17.14 -12.36 -3.13
C GLU A 63 17.44 -11.20 -4.09
N TYR A 64 16.82 -11.19 -5.26
CA TYR A 64 17.13 -10.23 -6.33
C TYR A 64 16.00 -9.25 -6.60
N SER A 65 14.92 -9.25 -5.82
CA SER A 65 13.90 -8.21 -5.86
C SER A 65 14.00 -7.27 -4.67
N ARG A 66 13.66 -6.00 -4.91
CA ARG A 66 13.62 -4.97 -3.87
C ARG A 66 12.19 -4.47 -3.74
N TYR A 67 11.68 -4.43 -2.52
CA TYR A 67 10.40 -3.79 -2.24
C TYR A 67 10.60 -2.27 -2.20
N ALA A 68 9.86 -1.54 -3.02
CA ALA A 68 9.92 -0.09 -3.11
C ALA A 68 8.51 0.51 -3.18
N VAL A 69 8.42 1.82 -2.98
CA VAL A 69 7.17 2.56 -3.19
C VAL A 69 6.99 2.84 -4.68
N ASP A 70 5.79 2.60 -5.21
CA ASP A 70 5.39 3.02 -6.55
C ASP A 70 4.76 4.42 -6.52
N GLY A 71 5.50 5.40 -7.03
CA GLY A 71 5.03 6.78 -7.09
C GLY A 71 3.79 6.98 -7.97
N ALA A 72 3.62 6.18 -9.02
CA ALA A 72 2.44 6.26 -9.88
C ALA A 72 1.19 5.79 -9.13
N ALA A 73 1.30 4.68 -8.38
CA ALA A 73 0.22 4.19 -7.53
C ALA A 73 -0.16 5.21 -6.44
N VAL A 74 0.83 5.89 -5.83
CA VAL A 74 0.57 6.99 -4.87
C VAL A 74 -0.20 8.14 -5.53
N ALA A 75 0.24 8.57 -6.72
CA ALA A 75 -0.41 9.65 -7.46
C ALA A 75 -1.85 9.30 -7.86
N GLU A 76 -2.09 8.06 -8.30
CA GLU A 76 -3.42 7.55 -8.62
C GLU A 76 -4.35 7.58 -7.40
N MET A 77 -3.91 7.03 -6.27
CA MET A 77 -4.69 7.08 -5.02
C MET A 77 -5.00 8.51 -4.60
N LYS A 78 -4.03 9.42 -4.74
CA LYS A 78 -4.23 10.84 -4.44
C LYS A 78 -5.28 11.48 -5.35
N ALA A 79 -5.28 11.13 -6.64
CA ALA A 79 -6.28 11.62 -7.59
C ALA A 79 -7.69 11.13 -7.25
N ILE A 80 -7.84 9.86 -6.85
CA ILE A 80 -9.11 9.30 -6.38
C ILE A 80 -9.63 10.06 -5.15
N ILE A 81 -8.78 10.31 -4.16
CA ILE A 81 -9.15 11.10 -2.97
C ILE A 81 -9.59 12.50 -3.35
N ALA A 82 -8.84 13.19 -4.22
CA ALA A 82 -9.17 14.54 -4.66
C ALA A 82 -10.50 14.59 -5.43
N HIS A 83 -10.77 13.60 -6.28
CA HIS A 83 -12.03 13.51 -7.00
C HIS A 83 -13.22 13.26 -6.05
N HIS A 84 -13.07 12.35 -5.10
CA HIS A 84 -14.11 12.08 -4.09
C HIS A 84 -14.40 13.31 -3.22
N GLN A 85 -13.39 14.15 -2.92
CA GLN A 85 -13.59 15.40 -2.15
C GLN A 85 -14.28 16.51 -2.94
N ALA A 86 -14.26 16.45 -4.26
CA ALA A 86 -14.87 17.44 -5.14
C ALA A 86 -16.36 17.14 -5.46
N ASN A 87 -16.82 15.93 -5.12
CA ASN A 87 -18.21 15.48 -5.24
C ASN A 87 -18.97 15.70 -3.94
#